data_AF-A0A512NN38-F1
#
_entry.id   AF-A0A512NN38-F1
#
_cell.length_a   1.000
_cell.length_b   1.000
_cell.length_c   1.000
_cell.angle_alpha   90.00
_cell.angle_beta   90.00
_cell.angle_gamma   90.00
#
_symmetry.space_group_name_H-M   'P 1'
#
loop_
_entity.id
_entity.type
_entity.pdbx_description
1 polymer ?
#
loop_
_entity_poly.entity_id
_entity_poly.type
_entity_poly.pdbx_seq_one_letter_code
_entity_poly.pdbx_strand_id
1 'polypeptide(L)'
;MASYRALFAAAVLAVGCGHGVASHAQTYPPEGYAPLLFDPADTKYVFRLNGMPWICRGDTFCKPVKIDGVADKDLAQAAIEPLGFAGPRYLLSYKQTNFEKGKEVVLSCTDERCGKLDSIVGDAAWLGNFQVKQGDRTLNRAAILRRLDAKAGRAQLLWCTESDCSELPITRDSESYLTYMGSGRSDGRTLSWLRDKSGAVLSCGQAEEGVSDQLACDKSRTVLQDFPAAPTVAAAPPPPAAPAPAAPAPTASDAERGALAASIDRAIAAGDFATADRLLADATRRFAGASAWPPLQQKLAKARADTRQAEAHRLIGEARRFAQAGDFTHAEAMLQEADKQVPGFAETAQARAEIANLRTARGQRYRDRQQFEAAIDQALASNRLFEAERLLADYSQRYGQDPDYRARASRLAELRGAAPNQARVTEARTHIAAARQAMARNDFGEADRHLDLADNAAPGFPEIAQARADLARRIAEVRRNPATQTGNLPPPPGPAPRSQ
;
A
#
# COMPACT_ATOMS: atom_id res chain seq x y z
N MET A 1 -56.49 41.05 -32.28
CA MET A 1 -56.61 40.58 -33.67
C MET A 1 -55.22 40.16 -34.11
N ALA A 2 -54.86 38.95 -34.51
CA ALA A 2 -55.50 37.65 -34.71
C ALA A 2 -54.35 36.61 -34.53
N SER A 3 -54.45 35.64 -33.62
CA SER A 3 -54.88 34.24 -33.84
C SER A 3 -54.92 33.78 -35.29
N TYR A 4 -54.27 32.64 -35.60
CA TYR A 4 -54.73 31.45 -36.36
C TYR A 4 -53.52 30.68 -36.95
N ARG A 5 -53.19 29.51 -36.38
CA ARG A 5 -53.47 28.12 -36.87
C ARG A 5 -52.56 27.71 -38.05
N ALA A 6 -51.59 26.80 -37.89
CA ALA A 6 -51.62 25.36 -37.55
C ALA A 6 -51.83 24.43 -38.77
N LEU A 7 -51.12 23.28 -38.72
CA LEU A 7 -51.30 21.97 -39.40
C LEU A 7 -50.55 21.75 -40.74
N PHE A 8 -49.96 20.59 -41.08
CA PHE A 8 -50.02 19.20 -40.55
C PHE A 8 -48.85 18.32 -41.08
N ALA A 9 -48.45 17.30 -40.29
CA ALA A 9 -48.05 15.91 -40.64
C ALA A 9 -46.85 15.62 -41.57
N ALA A 10 -46.09 14.51 -41.49
CA ALA A 10 -45.89 13.41 -40.53
C ALA A 10 -44.72 12.56 -41.09
N ALA A 11 -43.88 11.96 -40.23
CA ALA A 11 -43.13 10.75 -40.55
C ALA A 11 -42.83 9.97 -39.26
N VAL A 12 -42.93 8.66 -39.37
CA VAL A 12 -43.28 7.69 -38.33
C VAL A 12 -42.09 6.75 -38.06
N LEU A 13 -41.94 6.40 -36.78
CA LEU A 13 -41.29 5.21 -36.16
C LEU A 13 -39.83 4.84 -36.51
N ALA A 14 -39.00 4.86 -35.47
CA ALA A 14 -38.09 3.74 -35.18
C ALA A 14 -38.06 3.48 -33.66
N VAL A 15 -38.65 2.35 -33.27
CA VAL A 15 -38.47 1.71 -31.96
C VAL A 15 -37.07 1.09 -31.94
N GLY A 16 -36.27 1.42 -30.94
CA GLY A 16 -34.98 0.80 -30.68
C GLY A 16 -34.66 0.85 -29.19
N CYS A 17 -34.61 -0.32 -28.57
CA CYS A 17 -34.46 -0.56 -27.15
C CYS A 17 -33.29 0.21 -26.51
N GLY A 18 -33.62 1.07 -25.54
CA GLY A 18 -32.63 1.64 -24.62
C GLY A 18 -32.09 0.55 -23.71
N HIS A 19 -30.93 0.01 -24.04
CA HIS A 19 -30.11 -0.71 -23.08
C HIS A 19 -29.53 0.33 -22.13
N GLY A 20 -29.98 0.29 -20.87
CA GLY A 20 -29.34 1.01 -19.79
C GLY A 20 -27.89 0.59 -19.70
N VAL A 21 -26.98 1.54 -19.93
CA VAL A 21 -25.58 1.35 -19.61
C VAL A 21 -25.49 1.49 -18.09
N ALA A 22 -25.46 0.36 -17.41
CA ALA A 22 -25.05 0.29 -16.02
C ALA A 22 -23.70 1.02 -15.90
N SER A 23 -23.64 2.01 -15.02
CA SER A 23 -22.39 2.61 -14.57
C SER A 23 -21.55 1.55 -13.86
N HIS A 24 -20.77 0.79 -14.64
CA HIS A 24 -19.68 0.01 -14.10
C HIS A 24 -18.74 0.98 -13.38
N ALA A 25 -18.58 0.80 -12.07
CA ALA A 25 -17.42 1.35 -11.38
C ALA A 25 -16.19 0.90 -12.18
N GLN A 26 -15.40 1.86 -12.68
CA GLN A 26 -14.13 1.54 -13.33
C GLN A 26 -13.23 0.90 -12.28
N THR A 27 -13.14 -0.42 -12.29
CA THR A 27 -12.12 -1.17 -11.56
C THR A 27 -10.78 -0.71 -12.11
N TYR A 28 -9.96 -0.08 -11.26
CA TYR A 28 -8.61 0.31 -11.61
C TYR A 28 -7.63 -0.79 -11.12
N PRO A 29 -6.63 -1.20 -11.91
CA PRO A 29 -6.39 -0.79 -13.29
C PRO A 29 -7.47 -1.33 -14.25
N PRO A 30 -7.76 -0.63 -15.36
CA PRO A 30 -8.80 -1.07 -16.30
C PRO A 30 -8.45 -2.43 -16.94
N GLU A 31 -9.41 -3.09 -17.59
CA GLU A 31 -9.15 -4.34 -18.33
C GLU A 31 -8.09 -4.12 -19.43
N GLY A 32 -7.08 -5.00 -19.50
CA GLY A 32 -5.98 -4.95 -20.49
C GLY A 32 -4.67 -4.30 -20.02
N TYR A 33 -4.55 -3.97 -18.74
CA TYR A 33 -3.39 -3.30 -18.16
C TYR A 33 -2.53 -4.28 -17.36
N ALA A 34 -1.22 -4.26 -17.56
CA ALA A 34 -0.27 -5.00 -16.73
C ALA A 34 0.19 -4.08 -15.57
N PRO A 35 -0.20 -4.34 -14.31
CA PRO A 35 0.26 -3.54 -13.19
C PRO A 35 1.76 -3.73 -13.00
N LEU A 36 2.49 -2.62 -12.83
CA LEU A 36 3.89 -2.64 -12.45
C LEU A 36 4.01 -2.43 -10.94
N LEU A 37 3.44 -1.36 -10.39
CA LEU A 37 3.53 -1.04 -8.96
C LEU A 37 2.22 -0.46 -8.43
N PHE A 38 1.96 -0.69 -7.15
CA PHE A 38 0.86 -0.07 -6.42
C PHE A 38 1.34 0.43 -5.05
N ASP A 39 1.03 1.70 -4.74
CA ASP A 39 1.14 2.27 -3.40
C ASP A 39 -0.26 2.46 -2.80
N PRO A 40 -0.63 1.68 -1.77
CA PRO A 40 -1.90 1.87 -1.08
C PRO A 40 -1.96 3.15 -0.25
N ALA A 41 -0.82 3.76 0.12
CA ALA A 41 -0.80 4.95 0.97
C ALA A 41 -1.12 6.23 0.17
N ASP A 42 -0.60 6.35 -1.05
CA ASP A 42 -0.78 7.53 -1.93
C ASP A 42 -1.73 7.24 -3.10
N THR A 43 -2.40 6.07 -3.12
CA THR A 43 -3.25 5.59 -4.23
C THR A 43 -2.55 5.71 -5.59
N LYS A 44 -1.26 5.38 -5.60
CA LYS A 44 -0.38 5.56 -6.75
C LYS A 44 -0.26 4.25 -7.52
N TYR A 45 -0.49 4.31 -8.83
CA TYR A 45 -0.46 3.15 -9.71
C TYR A 45 0.55 3.39 -10.82
N VAL A 46 1.49 2.47 -10.99
CA VAL A 46 2.35 2.41 -12.17
C VAL A 46 1.93 1.19 -12.98
N PHE A 47 1.65 1.37 -14.27
CA PHE A 47 1.22 0.28 -15.15
C PHE A 47 1.74 0.48 -16.56
N ARG A 48 1.55 -0.53 -17.40
CA ARG A 48 1.82 -0.44 -18.84
C ARG A 48 0.54 -0.21 -19.62
N LEU A 49 0.55 0.80 -20.48
CA LEU A 49 -0.48 1.07 -21.47
C LEU A 49 0.18 1.19 -22.85
N ASN A 50 -0.20 0.31 -23.78
CA ASN A 50 0.41 0.21 -25.12
C ASN A 50 1.95 0.08 -25.07
N GLY A 51 2.46 -0.71 -24.12
CA GLY A 51 3.89 -0.94 -23.93
C GLY A 51 4.62 0.18 -23.17
N MET A 52 4.05 1.39 -23.07
CA MET A 52 4.63 2.52 -22.37
C MET A 52 4.30 2.49 -20.87
N PRO A 53 5.24 2.88 -19.98
CA PRO A 53 4.97 3.03 -18.56
C PRO A 53 4.14 4.31 -18.30
N TRP A 54 3.09 4.16 -17.52
CA TRP A 54 2.22 5.25 -17.07
C TRP A 54 2.17 5.26 -15.55
N ILE A 55 1.97 6.45 -15.00
CA ILE A 55 1.78 6.67 -13.58
C ILE A 55 0.47 7.42 -13.35
N CYS A 56 -0.34 6.91 -12.44
CA CYS A 56 -1.55 7.56 -11.97
C CYS A 56 -1.48 7.82 -10.47
N ARG A 57 -2.00 8.97 -10.06
CA ARG A 57 -2.17 9.33 -8.66
C ARG A 57 -3.66 9.51 -8.38
N GLY A 58 -4.21 8.63 -7.54
CA GLY A 58 -5.65 8.46 -7.41
C GLY A 58 -6.32 8.05 -8.72
N ASP A 59 -7.61 8.36 -8.86
CA ASP A 59 -8.45 7.86 -9.95
C ASP A 59 -8.49 8.78 -11.19
N THR A 60 -7.77 9.92 -11.19
CA THR A 60 -8.02 11.01 -12.16
C THR A 60 -6.80 11.58 -12.87
N PHE A 61 -5.57 11.44 -12.34
CA PHE A 61 -4.39 12.05 -12.95
C PHE A 61 -3.37 11.01 -13.40
N CYS A 62 -3.46 10.64 -14.67
CA CYS A 62 -2.58 9.69 -15.33
C CYS A 62 -1.67 10.40 -16.34
N LYS A 63 -0.37 10.11 -16.30
CA LYS A 63 0.60 10.64 -17.27
C LYS A 63 1.61 9.57 -17.68
N PRO A 64 2.14 9.63 -18.91
CA PRO A 64 3.22 8.76 -19.34
C PRO A 64 4.49 9.09 -18.52
N VAL A 65 5.22 8.05 -18.14
CA VAL A 65 6.48 8.17 -17.42
C VAL A 65 7.59 8.41 -18.44
N LYS A 66 8.31 9.53 -18.31
CA LYS A 66 9.45 9.86 -19.17
C LYS A 66 10.73 9.23 -18.63
N ILE A 67 11.53 8.61 -19.48
CA ILE A 67 12.86 8.09 -19.13
C ILE A 67 13.92 8.97 -19.80
N ASP A 68 14.82 9.52 -18.99
CA ASP A 68 15.88 10.39 -19.47
C ASP A 68 16.79 9.63 -20.46
N GLY A 69 16.97 10.19 -21.66
CA GLY A 69 17.83 9.62 -22.71
C GLY A 69 17.20 8.50 -23.54
N VAL A 70 15.90 8.22 -23.39
CA VAL A 70 15.16 7.21 -24.17
C VAL A 70 14.07 7.90 -25.00
N ALA A 71 13.95 7.53 -26.28
CA ALA A 71 12.87 8.03 -27.13
C ALA A 71 11.56 7.24 -26.89
N ASP A 72 10.41 7.90 -27.03
CA ASP A 72 9.09 7.29 -26.79
C ASP A 72 8.82 6.03 -27.62
N LYS A 73 9.37 5.96 -28.85
CA LYS A 73 9.28 4.78 -29.72
C LYS A 73 10.01 3.55 -29.16
N ASP A 74 11.11 3.78 -28.44
CA ASP A 74 11.96 2.75 -27.86
C ASP A 74 11.36 2.24 -26.53
N LEU A 75 10.68 3.11 -25.80
CA LEU A 75 9.91 2.80 -24.59
C LEU A 75 8.84 1.71 -24.81
N ALA A 76 8.12 1.76 -25.93
CA ALA A 76 7.08 0.77 -26.23
C ALA A 76 7.62 -0.66 -26.43
N GLN A 77 8.90 -0.79 -26.83
CA GLN A 77 9.56 -2.07 -27.10
C GLN A 77 10.40 -2.57 -25.91
N ALA A 78 10.45 -1.81 -24.82
CA ALA A 78 11.24 -2.16 -23.65
C ALA A 78 10.56 -3.24 -22.80
N ALA A 79 11.38 -4.10 -22.19
CA ALA A 79 10.97 -4.86 -21.02
C ALA A 79 11.15 -3.96 -19.79
N ILE A 80 10.07 -3.77 -19.03
CA ILE A 80 10.03 -2.93 -17.84
C ILE A 80 9.42 -3.76 -16.71
N GLU A 81 10.18 -3.97 -15.65
CA GLU A 81 9.72 -4.72 -14.48
C GLU A 81 9.81 -3.89 -13.20
N PRO A 82 8.93 -4.10 -12.23
CA PRO A 82 8.97 -3.39 -10.95
C PRO A 82 10.08 -3.89 -10.04
N LEU A 83 10.79 -2.97 -9.38
CA LEU A 83 11.78 -3.27 -8.35
C LEU A 83 11.39 -2.64 -7.01
N GLY A 84 10.42 -3.23 -6.31
CA GLY A 84 10.03 -2.82 -4.96
C GLY A 84 8.63 -2.23 -4.86
N PHE A 85 8.45 -1.17 -4.07
CA PHE A 85 7.13 -0.53 -3.86
C PHE A 85 7.07 0.83 -4.57
N ALA A 86 5.86 1.29 -4.85
CA ALA A 86 5.63 2.66 -5.27
C ALA A 86 5.66 3.56 -4.02
N GLY A 87 6.57 4.53 -3.98
CA GLY A 87 6.59 5.62 -3.00
C GLY A 87 6.85 6.96 -3.72
N PRO A 88 7.30 8.02 -3.03
CA PRO A 88 7.69 9.28 -3.66
C PRO A 88 8.70 9.07 -4.79
N ARG A 89 9.62 8.12 -4.59
CA ARG A 89 10.41 7.48 -5.65
C ARG A 89 10.06 6.00 -5.75
N TYR A 90 10.18 5.46 -6.96
CA TYR A 90 10.03 4.04 -7.23
C TYR A 90 11.11 3.57 -8.19
N LEU A 91 11.40 2.27 -8.18
CA LEU A 91 12.48 1.70 -8.96
C LEU A 91 11.91 0.72 -9.99
N LEU A 92 12.42 0.81 -11.22
CA LEU A 92 12.05 -0.05 -12.33
C LEU A 92 13.31 -0.68 -12.91
N SER A 93 13.24 -1.94 -13.31
CA SER A 93 14.20 -2.51 -14.25
C SER A 93 13.77 -2.15 -15.67
N TYR A 94 14.73 -1.81 -16.52
CA TYR A 94 14.50 -1.42 -17.90
C TYR A 94 15.51 -2.10 -18.80
N LYS A 95 15.02 -2.76 -19.85
CA LYS A 95 15.85 -3.46 -20.83
C LYS A 95 15.30 -3.23 -22.24
N GLN A 96 16.13 -2.72 -23.13
CA GLN A 96 15.75 -2.44 -24.52
C GLN A 96 16.96 -2.55 -25.43
N THR A 97 16.81 -3.18 -26.59
CA THR A 97 17.92 -3.56 -27.48
C THR A 97 18.82 -2.39 -27.89
N ASN A 98 18.23 -1.21 -28.12
CA ASN A 98 18.94 -0.01 -28.60
C ASN A 98 19.49 0.86 -27.46
N PHE A 99 19.08 0.60 -26.22
CA PHE A 99 19.51 1.33 -25.04
C PHE A 99 20.55 0.50 -24.27
N GLU A 100 21.71 1.08 -24.00
CA GLU A 100 22.81 0.41 -23.25
C GLU A 100 23.16 -0.99 -23.82
N LYS A 101 23.03 -1.16 -25.14
CA LYS A 101 23.28 -2.42 -25.88
C LYS A 101 22.41 -3.60 -25.43
N GLY A 102 21.14 -3.35 -25.05
CA GLY A 102 20.20 -4.43 -24.70
C GLY A 102 20.37 -4.99 -23.29
N LYS A 103 21.18 -4.34 -22.47
CA LYS A 103 21.43 -4.76 -21.10
C LYS A 103 20.39 -4.17 -20.14
N GLU A 104 20.19 -4.85 -19.02
CA GLU A 104 19.27 -4.37 -17.98
C GLU A 104 19.86 -3.19 -17.20
N VAL A 105 19.03 -2.18 -16.97
CA VAL A 105 19.36 -0.94 -16.28
C VAL A 105 18.33 -0.72 -15.18
N VAL A 106 18.78 -0.31 -14.00
CA VAL A 106 17.88 0.12 -12.93
C VAL A 106 17.58 1.60 -13.08
N LEU A 107 16.31 1.94 -13.11
CA LEU A 107 15.82 3.31 -13.17
C LEU A 107 15.33 3.74 -11.80
N SER A 108 15.64 4.97 -11.44
CA SER A 108 15.05 5.65 -10.30
C SER A 108 14.06 6.69 -10.77
N CYS A 109 12.79 6.45 -10.47
CA CYS A 109 11.66 7.17 -11.00
C CYS A 109 10.99 8.02 -9.93
N THR A 110 10.53 9.18 -10.36
CA THR A 110 9.62 10.09 -9.66
C THR A 110 8.35 10.21 -10.49
N ASP A 111 7.38 10.98 -10.02
CA ASP A 111 6.15 11.26 -10.79
C ASP A 111 6.44 11.93 -12.13
N GLU A 112 7.55 12.64 -12.25
CA GLU A 112 7.85 13.46 -13.43
C GLU A 112 8.78 12.78 -14.42
N ARG A 113 9.77 12.03 -13.91
CA ARG A 113 10.82 11.41 -14.72
C ARG A 113 11.50 10.24 -14.04
N CYS A 114 12.04 9.35 -14.86
CA CYS A 114 12.97 8.29 -14.50
C CYS A 114 14.38 8.64 -14.98
N GLY A 115 15.32 8.61 -14.05
CA GLY A 115 16.75 8.69 -14.35
C GLY A 115 17.43 7.34 -14.12
N LYS A 116 18.58 7.12 -14.77
CA LYS A 116 19.42 5.94 -14.50
C LYS A 116 19.94 5.98 -13.06
N LEU A 117 19.75 4.89 -12.31
CA LEU A 117 20.30 4.72 -10.97
C LEU A 117 21.77 4.25 -11.10
N ASP A 118 22.68 5.24 -11.17
CA ASP A 118 24.12 5.14 -11.48
C ASP A 118 24.49 4.74 -12.92
N SER A 119 25.71 5.09 -13.34
CA SER A 119 26.21 4.94 -14.71
C SER A 119 26.52 3.50 -15.15
N ILE A 120 26.20 2.47 -14.36
CA ILE A 120 26.64 1.08 -14.57
C ILE A 120 25.45 0.14 -14.84
N VAL A 121 25.67 -0.92 -15.62
CA VAL A 121 24.65 -1.76 -16.26
C VAL A 121 24.77 -3.23 -15.83
N GLY A 122 23.63 -3.94 -15.66
CA GLY A 122 23.57 -5.39 -15.38
C GLY A 122 22.32 -5.83 -14.59
N ASP A 123 22.13 -7.15 -14.46
CA ASP A 123 20.90 -7.77 -13.94
C ASP A 123 20.55 -7.31 -12.51
N ALA A 124 19.28 -7.04 -12.23
CA ALA A 124 18.81 -6.60 -10.91
C ALA A 124 17.70 -7.49 -10.34
N ALA A 125 17.80 -7.84 -9.06
CA ALA A 125 16.79 -8.61 -8.32
C ALA A 125 16.32 -7.83 -7.09
N TRP A 126 15.01 -7.68 -6.94
CA TRP A 126 14.41 -7.12 -5.73
C TRP A 126 14.41 -8.16 -4.61
N LEU A 127 14.96 -7.80 -3.45
CA LEU A 127 15.10 -8.70 -2.31
C LEU A 127 13.96 -8.55 -1.30
N GLY A 128 13.40 -7.35 -1.16
CA GLY A 128 12.36 -7.06 -0.19
C GLY A 128 12.25 -5.57 0.14
N ASN A 129 11.16 -5.24 0.82
CA ASN A 129 10.93 -3.92 1.43
C ASN A 129 10.96 -4.06 2.94
N PHE A 130 11.49 -3.05 3.60
CA PHE A 130 11.79 -3.07 5.03
C PHE A 130 11.36 -1.76 5.67
N GLN A 131 10.68 -1.85 6.82
CA GLN A 131 10.33 -0.70 7.64
C GLN A 131 11.45 -0.45 8.66
N VAL A 132 12.12 0.69 8.56
CA VAL A 132 13.16 1.12 9.49
C VAL A 132 12.60 2.24 10.37
N LYS A 133 12.96 2.29 11.66
CA LYS A 133 12.77 3.51 12.45
C LYS A 133 14.05 4.34 12.43
N GLN A 134 13.91 5.62 12.15
CA GLN A 134 14.98 6.60 12.23
C GLN A 134 14.51 7.74 13.14
N GLY A 135 14.90 7.69 14.41
CA GLY A 135 14.32 8.54 15.45
C GLY A 135 12.83 8.23 15.63
N ASP A 136 11.99 9.27 15.61
CA ASP A 136 10.52 9.15 15.75
C ASP A 136 9.79 8.80 14.45
N ARG A 137 10.51 8.65 13.33
CA ARG A 137 9.91 8.40 12.01
C ARG A 137 10.12 6.97 11.56
N THR A 138 9.09 6.36 10.99
CA THR A 138 9.20 5.10 10.25
C THR A 138 9.43 5.42 8.78
N LEU A 139 10.49 4.88 8.19
CA LEU A 139 10.83 5.01 6.77
C LEU A 139 10.74 3.64 6.09
N ASN A 140 10.42 3.64 4.80
CA ASN A 140 10.46 2.44 3.98
C ASN A 140 11.78 2.40 3.20
N ARG A 141 12.46 1.25 3.22
CA ARG A 141 13.67 1.00 2.43
C ARG A 141 13.51 -0.24 1.56
N ALA A 142 14.19 -0.23 0.42
CA ALA A 142 14.22 -1.36 -0.50
C ALA A 142 15.63 -1.94 -0.58
N ALA A 143 15.74 -3.26 -0.55
CA ALA A 143 16.99 -3.95 -0.85
C ALA A 143 16.97 -4.50 -2.28
N ILE A 144 18.04 -4.24 -3.02
CA ILE A 144 18.20 -4.70 -4.40
C ILE A 144 19.57 -5.35 -4.55
N LEU A 145 19.60 -6.54 -5.14
CA LEU A 145 20.82 -7.18 -5.58
C LEU A 145 21.05 -6.87 -7.05
N ARG A 146 22.16 -6.22 -7.39
CA ARG A 146 22.56 -5.93 -8.76
C ARG A 146 23.80 -6.74 -9.13
N ARG A 147 23.88 -7.29 -10.33
CA ARG A 147 25.10 -7.90 -10.89
C ARG A 147 25.77 -6.91 -11.84
N LEU A 148 27.06 -6.70 -11.68
CA LEU A 148 27.83 -5.77 -12.49
C LEU A 148 28.58 -6.48 -13.62
N ASP A 149 28.23 -6.16 -14.86
CA ASP A 149 28.94 -6.69 -16.03
C ASP A 149 30.39 -6.19 -16.10
N ALA A 150 30.61 -4.91 -15.76
CA ALA A 150 31.92 -4.27 -15.86
C ALA A 150 32.96 -4.84 -14.87
N LYS A 151 32.52 -5.60 -13.86
CA LYS A 151 33.38 -6.19 -12.82
C LYS A 151 33.21 -7.71 -12.74
N ALA A 152 33.23 -8.36 -13.91
CA ALA A 152 33.17 -9.81 -14.05
C ALA A 152 31.98 -10.48 -13.34
N GLY A 153 30.83 -9.81 -13.22
CA GLY A 153 29.63 -10.36 -12.57
C GLY A 153 29.59 -10.20 -11.05
N ARG A 154 30.44 -9.34 -10.45
CA ARG A 154 30.37 -8.96 -9.03
C ARG A 154 28.95 -8.51 -8.68
N ALA A 155 28.44 -8.98 -7.55
CA ALA A 155 27.18 -8.50 -7.03
C ALA A 155 27.38 -7.23 -6.18
N GLN A 156 26.43 -6.30 -6.27
CA GLN A 156 26.28 -5.14 -5.42
C GLN A 156 24.93 -5.22 -4.73
N LEU A 157 24.96 -5.22 -3.41
CA LEU A 157 23.77 -5.17 -2.60
C LEU A 157 23.49 -3.71 -2.26
N LEU A 158 22.44 -3.16 -2.85
CA LEU A 158 22.02 -1.77 -2.69
C LEU A 158 20.95 -1.67 -1.61
N TRP A 159 21.14 -0.72 -0.71
CA TRP A 159 20.17 -0.31 0.30
C TRP A 159 19.64 1.06 -0.06
N CYS A 160 18.39 1.08 -0.54
CA CYS A 160 17.76 2.24 -1.13
C CYS A 160 16.76 2.89 -0.18
N THR A 161 16.83 4.22 -0.07
CA THR A 161 15.82 5.08 0.54
C THR A 161 14.89 5.67 -0.52
N GLU A 162 13.98 6.53 -0.09
CA GLU A 162 13.17 7.37 -0.98
C GLU A 162 13.98 8.38 -1.80
N SER A 163 15.28 8.58 -1.52
CA SER A 163 16.09 9.63 -2.13
C SER A 163 17.40 9.16 -2.75
N ASP A 164 18.00 8.08 -2.22
CA ASP A 164 19.33 7.60 -2.59
C ASP A 164 19.46 6.07 -2.43
N CYS A 165 20.49 5.49 -3.04
CA CYS A 165 20.86 4.10 -2.84
C CYS A 165 22.34 4.03 -2.45
N SER A 166 22.65 3.20 -1.45
CA SER A 166 24.02 2.99 -0.98
C SER A 166 24.40 1.52 -1.09
N GLU A 167 25.63 1.23 -1.52
CA GLU A 167 26.15 -0.15 -1.53
C GLU A 167 26.48 -0.59 -0.11
N LEU A 168 25.98 -1.77 0.28
CA LEU A 168 26.22 -2.33 1.60
C LEU A 168 27.66 -2.87 1.73
N PRO A 169 28.25 -2.80 2.95
CA PRO A 169 29.63 -3.21 3.19
C PRO A 169 29.94 -4.65 2.74
N ILE A 170 28.97 -5.56 2.88
CA ILE A 170 29.13 -6.97 2.52
C ILE A 170 29.55 -7.14 1.06
N THR A 171 28.98 -6.38 0.12
CA THR A 171 29.40 -6.42 -1.29
C THR A 171 30.44 -5.37 -1.64
N ARG A 172 30.58 -4.32 -0.81
CA ARG A 172 31.59 -3.29 -1.01
C ARG A 172 33.00 -3.83 -0.80
N ASP A 173 33.16 -4.54 0.31
CA ASP A 173 34.46 -4.95 0.86
C ASP A 173 34.84 -6.39 0.45
N SER A 174 33.89 -7.18 -0.08
CA SER A 174 34.16 -8.48 -0.66
C SER A 174 33.68 -8.51 -2.12
N GLU A 175 34.51 -9.00 -3.05
CA GLU A 175 34.12 -9.24 -4.44
C GLU A 175 33.18 -10.46 -4.54
N SER A 176 32.05 -10.35 -3.87
CA SER A 176 31.11 -11.44 -3.69
C SER A 176 30.25 -11.63 -4.94
N TYR A 177 30.21 -12.86 -5.39
CA TYR A 177 29.28 -13.34 -6.40
C TYR A 177 28.04 -13.84 -5.69
N LEU A 178 26.99 -13.02 -5.65
CA LEU A 178 25.74 -13.35 -4.98
C LEU A 178 24.64 -13.61 -6.02
N THR A 179 23.88 -14.67 -5.80
CA THR A 179 22.70 -15.03 -6.58
C THR A 179 21.48 -14.98 -5.67
N TYR A 180 20.45 -14.25 -6.06
CA TYR A 180 19.19 -14.23 -5.33
C TYR A 180 18.48 -15.59 -5.44
N MET A 181 18.12 -16.19 -4.30
CA MET A 181 17.42 -17.47 -4.25
C MET A 181 15.92 -17.33 -4.01
N GLY A 182 15.49 -16.21 -3.42
CA GLY A 182 14.10 -15.98 -3.03
C GLY A 182 14.00 -15.21 -1.72
N SER A 183 12.78 -14.88 -1.32
CA SER A 183 12.45 -14.22 -0.05
C SER A 183 11.28 -14.92 0.63
N GLY A 184 11.17 -14.73 1.95
CA GLY A 184 10.12 -15.30 2.77
C GLY A 184 10.02 -14.60 4.11
N ARG A 185 9.17 -15.14 5.00
CA ARG A 185 9.04 -14.65 6.38
C ARG A 185 9.57 -15.68 7.36
N SER A 186 10.38 -15.22 8.31
CA SER A 186 10.80 -16.01 9.49
C SER A 186 10.65 -15.13 10.71
N ASP A 187 10.04 -15.66 11.77
CA ASP A 187 9.81 -14.93 13.04
C ASP A 187 9.15 -13.56 12.85
N GLY A 188 8.19 -13.48 11.90
CA GLY A 188 7.48 -12.25 11.53
C GLY A 188 8.23 -11.32 10.57
N ARG A 189 9.53 -11.53 10.36
CA ARG A 189 10.42 -10.63 9.62
C ARG A 189 10.59 -11.07 8.16
N THR A 190 10.72 -10.11 7.26
CA THR A 190 11.09 -10.38 5.87
C THR A 190 12.57 -10.76 5.82
N LEU A 191 12.86 -11.93 5.24
CA LEU A 191 14.21 -12.41 4.96
C LEU A 191 14.37 -12.72 3.47
N SER A 192 15.54 -12.44 2.94
CA SER A 192 15.93 -12.75 1.57
C SER A 192 17.15 -13.66 1.59
N TRP A 193 17.13 -14.74 0.82
CA TRP A 193 18.24 -15.69 0.77
C TRP A 193 19.09 -15.45 -0.47
N LEU A 194 20.39 -15.34 -0.26
CA LEU A 194 21.39 -15.18 -1.31
C LEU A 194 22.33 -16.38 -1.28
N ARG A 195 22.80 -16.82 -2.43
CA ARG A 195 23.85 -17.85 -2.56
C ARG A 195 25.14 -17.23 -3.03
N ASP A 196 26.25 -17.53 -2.35
CA ASP A 196 27.57 -17.18 -2.84
C ASP A 196 28.13 -18.22 -3.84
N LYS A 197 29.24 -17.91 -4.51
CA LYS A 197 29.90 -18.84 -5.44
C LYS A 197 30.42 -20.13 -4.78
N SER A 198 30.68 -20.12 -3.46
CA SER A 198 31.08 -21.32 -2.71
C SER A 198 29.90 -22.24 -2.37
N GLY A 199 28.66 -21.78 -2.61
CA GLY A 199 27.44 -22.49 -2.29
C GLY A 199 26.89 -22.17 -0.89
N ALA A 200 27.53 -21.26 -0.14
CA ALA A 200 27.02 -20.81 1.15
C ALA A 200 25.78 -19.93 0.96
N VAL A 201 24.80 -20.11 1.84
CA VAL A 201 23.56 -19.32 1.84
C VAL A 201 23.68 -18.21 2.88
N LEU A 202 23.43 -16.98 2.45
CA LEU A 202 23.31 -15.80 3.30
C LEU A 202 21.82 -15.49 3.48
N SER A 203 21.39 -15.25 4.70
CA SER A 203 20.07 -14.70 5.03
C SER A 203 20.22 -13.21 5.29
N CYS A 204 19.60 -12.41 4.43
CA CYS A 204 19.57 -10.96 4.54
C CYS A 204 18.22 -10.49 5.08
N GLY A 205 18.24 -9.72 6.16
CA GLY A 205 17.05 -9.07 6.70
C GLY A 205 17.39 -8.10 7.81
N GLN A 206 16.36 -7.52 8.43
CA GLN A 206 16.58 -6.66 9.58
C GLN A 206 16.80 -7.48 10.85
N ALA A 207 17.77 -7.05 11.65
CA ALA A 207 18.03 -7.64 12.97
C ALA A 207 16.82 -7.49 13.90
N GLU A 208 16.07 -6.39 13.78
CA GLU A 208 14.76 -6.15 14.41
C GLU A 208 13.95 -5.19 13.53
N GLU A 209 12.69 -5.55 13.24
CA GLU A 209 11.78 -4.76 12.41
C GLU A 209 11.47 -3.42 13.10
N GLY A 210 11.72 -2.32 12.40
CA GLY A 210 11.49 -0.98 12.96
C GLY A 210 12.44 -0.58 14.10
N VAL A 211 13.62 -1.18 14.25
CA VAL A 211 14.64 -0.74 15.23
C VAL A 211 16.00 -0.51 14.56
N SER A 212 16.37 -1.36 13.60
CA SER A 212 17.63 -1.22 12.86
C SER A 212 17.43 -0.54 11.51
N ASP A 213 18.25 0.47 11.22
CA ASP A 213 18.36 1.11 9.90
C ASP A 213 19.24 0.31 8.92
N GLN A 214 19.80 -0.82 9.37
CA GLN A 214 20.73 -1.65 8.61
C GLN A 214 20.09 -2.97 8.19
N LEU A 215 20.37 -3.37 6.95
CA LEU A 215 20.16 -4.74 6.47
C LEU A 215 21.36 -5.60 6.88
N ALA A 216 21.12 -6.58 7.73
CA ALA A 216 22.13 -7.56 8.15
C ALA A 216 22.04 -8.79 7.24
N CYS A 217 23.19 -9.26 6.75
CA CYS A 217 23.29 -10.47 5.95
C CYS A 217 24.22 -11.45 6.65
N ASP A 218 23.63 -12.45 7.31
CA ASP A 218 24.37 -13.46 8.07
C ASP A 218 24.43 -14.77 7.29
N LYS A 219 25.47 -15.58 7.53
CA LYS A 219 25.52 -16.95 7.00
C LYS A 219 24.39 -17.75 7.64
N SER A 220 23.47 -18.20 6.80
CA SER A 220 22.32 -18.97 7.25
C SER A 220 22.75 -20.36 7.74
N ARG A 221 22.11 -20.85 8.81
CA ARG A 221 22.21 -22.26 9.25
C ARG A 221 21.27 -23.18 8.48
N THR A 222 20.42 -22.65 7.60
CA THR A 222 19.47 -23.44 6.80
C THR A 222 20.23 -24.36 5.86
N VAL A 223 20.01 -25.67 6.01
CA VAL A 223 20.59 -26.70 5.14
C VAL A 223 19.78 -26.77 3.85
N LEU A 224 20.47 -26.88 2.71
CA LEU A 224 20.01 -26.74 1.32
C LEU A 224 18.79 -27.57 0.86
N GLN A 225 18.10 -28.34 1.72
CA GLN A 225 17.02 -29.26 1.35
C GLN A 225 15.65 -28.59 1.12
N ASP A 226 15.47 -27.32 1.52
CA ASP A 226 14.19 -26.60 1.43
C ASP A 226 14.01 -25.75 0.16
N PHE A 227 14.93 -25.82 -0.81
CA PHE A 227 14.85 -25.01 -2.04
C PHE A 227 14.97 -25.86 -3.31
N PRO A 228 14.09 -25.68 -4.32
CA PRO A 228 14.21 -26.38 -5.59
C PRO A 228 15.52 -25.99 -6.29
N ALA A 229 16.27 -26.98 -6.75
CA ALA A 229 17.48 -26.75 -7.52
C ALA A 229 17.14 -26.10 -8.87
N ALA A 230 17.71 -24.92 -9.15
CA ALA A 230 17.81 -24.42 -10.51
C ALA A 230 18.66 -25.40 -11.36
N PRO A 231 18.39 -25.53 -12.67
CA PRO A 231 19.05 -26.52 -13.53
C PRO A 231 20.55 -26.24 -13.60
N THR A 232 21.35 -27.16 -13.05
CA THR A 232 22.80 -27.14 -13.17
C THR A 232 23.19 -27.42 -14.62
N VAL A 233 23.86 -26.46 -15.24
CA VAL A 233 24.69 -26.69 -16.42
C VAL A 233 25.76 -27.70 -16.03
N ALA A 234 25.85 -28.81 -16.76
CA ALA A 234 26.76 -29.90 -16.50
C ALA A 234 28.22 -29.41 -16.51
N ALA A 235 28.87 -29.45 -15.34
CA ALA A 235 30.32 -29.40 -15.26
C ALA A 235 30.89 -30.80 -15.55
N ALA A 236 31.94 -30.83 -16.37
CA ALA A 236 32.64 -32.04 -16.77
C ALA A 236 33.21 -32.82 -15.56
N PRO A 237 33.29 -34.15 -15.63
CA PRO A 237 33.73 -34.97 -14.51
C PRO A 237 35.24 -34.82 -14.24
N PRO A 238 35.68 -34.79 -12.96
CA PRO A 238 37.10 -34.83 -12.62
C PRO A 238 37.68 -36.24 -12.81
N PRO A 239 39.01 -36.37 -13.00
CA PRO A 239 39.66 -37.65 -13.29
C PRO A 239 39.67 -38.59 -12.07
N PRO A 240 39.69 -39.92 -12.28
CA PRO A 240 39.52 -40.90 -11.22
C PRO A 240 40.75 -40.98 -10.30
N ALA A 241 40.49 -40.98 -9.00
CA ALA A 241 41.46 -41.33 -7.96
C ALA A 241 41.57 -42.86 -7.79
N ALA A 242 42.77 -43.31 -7.42
CA ALA A 242 43.16 -44.72 -7.30
C ALA A 242 42.39 -45.48 -6.19
N PRO A 243 42.26 -46.83 -6.31
CA PRO A 243 41.38 -47.61 -5.45
C PRO A 243 41.99 -47.95 -4.08
N ALA A 244 41.20 -47.76 -3.03
CA ALA A 244 41.40 -48.30 -1.68
C ALA A 244 40.53 -49.58 -1.48
N PRO A 245 40.87 -50.47 -0.54
CA PRO A 245 40.50 -51.89 -0.60
C PRO A 245 39.01 -52.16 -0.30
N ALA A 246 38.49 -53.18 -0.99
CA ALA A 246 37.08 -53.53 -1.08
C ALA A 246 36.48 -54.01 0.26
N ALA A 247 35.36 -53.38 0.63
CA ALA A 247 34.39 -53.95 1.57
C ALA A 247 33.68 -55.16 0.92
N PRO A 248 33.20 -56.13 1.72
CA PRO A 248 32.50 -57.31 1.19
C PRO A 248 31.28 -56.90 0.36
N ALA A 249 31.13 -57.54 -0.80
CA ALA A 249 30.08 -57.24 -1.76
C ALA A 249 28.69 -57.51 -1.14
N PRO A 250 27.72 -56.58 -1.30
CA PRO A 250 26.34 -56.81 -0.88
C PRO A 250 25.76 -58.02 -1.62
N THR A 251 24.97 -58.85 -0.93
CA THR A 251 24.24 -59.92 -1.59
C THR A 251 23.20 -59.32 -2.55
N ALA A 252 22.83 -60.06 -3.61
CA ALA A 252 21.85 -59.57 -4.60
C ALA A 252 20.54 -59.09 -3.96
N SER A 253 20.12 -59.72 -2.86
CA SER A 253 18.96 -59.34 -2.04
C SER A 253 19.11 -58.00 -1.30
N ASP A 254 20.32 -57.58 -0.96
CA ASP A 254 20.59 -56.28 -0.31
C ASP A 254 20.59 -55.14 -1.34
N ALA A 255 21.10 -55.41 -2.54
CA ALA A 255 21.06 -54.47 -3.66
C ALA A 255 19.62 -54.20 -4.11
N GLU A 256 18.78 -55.24 -4.22
CA GLU A 256 17.35 -55.10 -4.54
C GLU A 256 16.59 -54.33 -3.46
N ARG A 257 16.87 -54.60 -2.17
CA ARG A 257 16.30 -53.85 -1.04
C ARG A 257 16.65 -52.36 -1.11
N GLY A 258 17.92 -52.05 -1.35
CA GLY A 258 18.40 -50.67 -1.49
C GLY A 258 17.76 -49.95 -2.68
N ALA A 259 17.62 -50.63 -3.82
CA ALA A 259 16.98 -50.06 -5.01
C ALA A 259 15.48 -49.77 -4.78
N LEU A 260 14.78 -50.64 -4.04
CA LEU A 260 13.38 -50.45 -3.70
C LEU A 260 13.20 -49.29 -2.70
N ALA A 261 14.04 -49.22 -1.66
CA ALA A 261 14.08 -48.12 -0.71
C ALA A 261 14.33 -46.77 -1.42
N ALA A 262 15.31 -46.70 -2.32
CA ALA A 262 15.60 -45.50 -3.10
C ALA A 262 14.47 -45.10 -4.07
N SER A 263 13.67 -46.06 -4.53
CA SER A 263 12.52 -45.79 -5.40
C SER A 263 11.32 -45.26 -4.61
N ILE A 264 11.08 -45.81 -3.42
CA ILE A 264 10.09 -45.26 -2.47
C ILE A 264 10.49 -43.82 -2.10
N ASP A 265 11.76 -43.59 -1.77
CA ASP A 265 12.23 -42.27 -1.36
C ASP A 265 12.12 -41.22 -2.47
N ARG A 266 12.38 -41.61 -3.73
CA ARG A 266 12.13 -40.76 -4.90
C ARG A 266 10.64 -40.46 -5.10
N ALA A 267 9.77 -41.46 -4.93
CA ALA A 267 8.32 -41.24 -5.04
C ALA A 267 7.80 -40.29 -3.95
N ILE A 268 8.30 -40.41 -2.71
CA ILE A 268 8.00 -39.47 -1.61
C ILE A 268 8.48 -38.06 -1.96
N ALA A 269 9.73 -37.92 -2.44
CA ALA A 269 10.30 -36.62 -2.81
C ALA A 269 9.58 -35.96 -4.00
N ALA A 270 9.02 -36.76 -4.91
CA ALA A 270 8.23 -36.28 -6.04
C ALA A 270 6.77 -35.96 -5.69
N GLY A 271 6.31 -36.26 -4.46
CA GLY A 271 4.92 -36.08 -4.04
C GLY A 271 3.95 -37.15 -4.58
N ASP A 272 4.44 -38.20 -5.23
CA ASP A 272 3.59 -39.31 -5.71
C ASP A 272 3.36 -40.32 -4.59
N PHE A 273 2.47 -39.93 -3.67
CA PHE A 273 2.16 -40.70 -2.48
C PHE A 273 1.45 -42.03 -2.79
N ALA A 274 0.72 -42.13 -3.91
CA ALA A 274 0.02 -43.35 -4.31
C ALA A 274 1.00 -44.41 -4.85
N THR A 275 2.04 -43.98 -5.55
CA THR A 275 3.12 -44.87 -5.99
C THR A 275 4.02 -45.24 -4.81
N ALA A 276 4.32 -44.29 -3.91
CA ALA A 276 5.07 -44.57 -2.69
C ALA A 276 4.41 -45.65 -1.81
N ASP A 277 3.08 -45.57 -1.59
CA ASP A 277 2.34 -46.62 -0.86
C ASP A 277 2.41 -47.97 -1.54
N ARG A 278 2.22 -48.02 -2.86
CA ARG A 278 2.27 -49.27 -3.63
C ARG A 278 3.64 -49.93 -3.54
N LEU A 279 4.71 -49.14 -3.68
CA LEU A 279 6.09 -49.62 -3.57
C LEU A 279 6.41 -50.06 -2.13
N LEU A 280 5.93 -49.33 -1.13
CA LEU A 280 6.13 -49.66 0.28
C LEU A 280 5.39 -50.94 0.68
N ALA A 281 4.16 -51.14 0.21
CA ALA A 281 3.39 -52.36 0.40
C ALA A 281 4.08 -53.57 -0.26
N ASP A 282 4.59 -53.39 -1.47
CA ASP A 282 5.39 -54.41 -2.17
C ASP A 282 6.69 -54.72 -1.42
N ALA A 283 7.39 -53.70 -0.91
CA ALA A 283 8.61 -53.85 -0.11
C ALA A 283 8.37 -54.65 1.18
N THR A 284 7.31 -54.33 1.92
CA THR A 284 6.97 -55.06 3.15
C THR A 284 6.54 -56.50 2.89
N ARG A 285 5.97 -56.80 1.72
CA ARG A 285 5.61 -58.19 1.34
C ARG A 285 6.83 -59.01 0.96
N ARG A 286 7.77 -58.45 0.20
CA ARG A 286 8.97 -59.15 -0.30
C ARG A 286 10.07 -59.27 0.75
N PHE A 287 10.21 -58.27 1.61
CA PHE A 287 11.30 -58.17 2.59
C PHE A 287 10.75 -57.85 3.98
N ALA A 288 9.99 -58.79 4.55
CA ALA A 288 9.43 -58.65 5.89
C ALA A 288 10.54 -58.45 6.94
N GLY A 289 10.32 -57.56 7.91
CA GLY A 289 11.24 -57.32 9.02
C GLY A 289 12.47 -56.45 8.71
N ALA A 290 12.57 -55.85 7.51
CA ALA A 290 13.68 -54.94 7.23
C ALA A 290 13.54 -53.62 8.01
N SER A 291 14.63 -53.21 8.68
CA SER A 291 14.71 -51.98 9.48
C SER A 291 14.59 -50.69 8.66
N ALA A 292 14.70 -50.77 7.33
CA ALA A 292 14.60 -49.62 6.43
C ALA A 292 13.16 -49.14 6.18
N TRP A 293 12.14 -49.97 6.44
CA TRP A 293 10.73 -49.63 6.12
C TRP A 293 10.06 -48.67 7.11
N PRO A 294 10.19 -48.82 8.44
CA PRO A 294 9.55 -47.90 9.39
C PRO A 294 9.97 -46.43 9.22
N PRO A 295 11.26 -46.08 8.98
CA PRO A 295 11.65 -44.70 8.68
C PRO A 295 10.99 -44.14 7.40
N LEU A 296 10.83 -44.97 6.36
CA LEU A 296 10.17 -44.56 5.12
C LEU A 296 8.66 -44.36 5.32
N GLN A 297 7.99 -45.18 6.13
CA GLN A 297 6.60 -44.98 6.54
C GLN A 297 6.41 -43.66 7.28
N GLN A 298 7.30 -43.34 8.23
CA GLN A 298 7.29 -42.07 8.95
C GLN A 298 7.53 -40.89 8.00
N LYS A 299 8.48 -41.02 7.07
CA LYS A 299 8.78 -39.98 6.07
C LYS A 299 7.60 -39.72 5.14
N LEU A 300 6.91 -40.76 4.68
CA LEU A 300 5.70 -40.64 3.86
C LEU A 300 4.54 -39.99 4.63
N ALA A 301 4.31 -40.40 5.88
CA ALA A 301 3.29 -39.80 6.74
C ALA A 301 3.57 -38.31 6.99
N LYS A 302 4.84 -37.96 7.25
CA LYS A 302 5.29 -36.58 7.40
C LYS A 302 5.09 -35.76 6.12
N ALA A 303 5.53 -36.25 4.96
CA ALA A 303 5.38 -35.55 3.69
C ALA A 303 3.90 -35.24 3.34
N ARG A 304 2.98 -36.15 3.69
CA ARG A 304 1.53 -35.93 3.56
C ARG A 304 0.99 -34.88 4.53
N ALA A 305 1.51 -34.84 5.75
CA ALA A 305 1.14 -33.81 6.72
C ALA A 305 1.62 -32.44 6.24
N ASP A 306 2.88 -32.34 5.79
CA ASP A 306 3.48 -31.11 5.27
C ASP A 306 2.71 -30.59 4.05
N THR A 307 2.28 -31.47 3.14
CA THR A 307 1.47 -31.08 1.96
C THR A 307 0.09 -30.55 2.36
N ARG A 308 -0.60 -31.21 3.29
CA ARG A 308 -1.90 -30.73 3.81
C ARG A 308 -1.77 -29.40 4.54
N GLN A 309 -0.68 -29.21 5.27
CA GLN A 309 -0.39 -27.95 5.95
C GLN A 309 -0.07 -26.82 4.96
N ALA A 310 0.72 -27.09 3.91
CA ALA A 310 0.98 -26.13 2.84
C ALA A 310 -0.32 -25.70 2.13
N GLU A 311 -1.21 -26.65 1.86
CA GLU A 311 -2.52 -26.38 1.27
C GLU A 311 -3.42 -25.57 2.20
N ALA A 312 -3.44 -25.89 3.50
CA ALA A 312 -4.15 -25.09 4.49
C ALA A 312 -3.65 -23.63 4.53
N HIS A 313 -2.33 -23.42 4.49
CA HIS A 313 -1.75 -22.07 4.41
C HIS A 313 -2.16 -21.33 3.13
N ARG A 314 -2.19 -22.03 1.98
CA ARG A 314 -2.67 -21.45 0.71
C ARG A 314 -4.11 -20.98 0.82
N LEU A 315 -5.00 -21.84 1.34
CA LEU A 315 -6.42 -21.53 1.55
C LEU A 315 -6.64 -20.37 2.52
N ILE A 316 -5.87 -20.29 3.61
CA ILE A 316 -5.91 -19.15 4.55
C ILE A 316 -5.49 -17.85 3.86
N GLY A 317 -4.44 -17.90 3.03
CA GLY A 317 -4.00 -16.75 2.23
C GLY A 317 -5.07 -16.27 1.24
N GLU A 318 -5.81 -17.20 0.62
CA GLU A 318 -6.95 -16.90 -0.25
C GLU A 318 -8.13 -16.34 0.52
N ALA A 319 -8.48 -16.91 1.67
CA ALA A 319 -9.54 -16.40 2.53
C ALA A 319 -9.31 -14.93 2.91
N ARG A 320 -8.08 -14.57 3.27
CA ARG A 320 -7.71 -13.18 3.58
C ARG A 320 -7.88 -12.26 2.36
N ARG A 321 -7.53 -12.71 1.16
CA ARG A 321 -7.72 -11.94 -0.08
C ARG A 321 -9.21 -11.71 -0.38
N PHE A 322 -10.05 -12.74 -0.25
CA PHE A 322 -11.50 -12.60 -0.40
C PHE A 322 -12.09 -11.65 0.65
N ALA A 323 -11.65 -11.75 1.91
CA ALA A 323 -12.09 -10.85 2.97
C ALA A 323 -11.69 -9.39 2.72
N GLN A 324 -10.50 -9.14 2.17
CA GLN A 324 -10.07 -7.79 1.77
C GLN A 324 -10.95 -7.23 0.65
N ALA A 325 -11.35 -8.04 -0.32
CA ALA A 325 -12.32 -7.66 -1.35
C ALA A 325 -13.72 -7.38 -0.75
N GLY A 326 -14.04 -7.97 0.40
CA GLY A 326 -15.33 -7.85 1.08
C GLY A 326 -16.23 -9.07 0.94
N ASP A 327 -15.72 -10.13 0.32
CA ASP A 327 -16.42 -11.39 0.16
C ASP A 327 -16.16 -12.29 1.37
N PHE A 328 -16.82 -11.95 2.48
CA PHE A 328 -16.70 -12.69 3.73
C PHE A 328 -17.27 -14.10 3.66
N THR A 329 -18.20 -14.34 2.73
CA THR A 329 -18.84 -15.66 2.55
C THR A 329 -17.85 -16.64 1.92
N HIS A 330 -17.19 -16.24 0.83
CA HIS A 330 -16.16 -17.08 0.21
C HIS A 330 -14.93 -17.22 1.11
N ALA A 331 -14.57 -16.18 1.86
CA ALA A 331 -13.50 -16.25 2.84
C ALA A 331 -13.75 -17.33 3.91
N GLU A 332 -14.97 -17.39 4.46
CA GLU A 332 -15.32 -18.42 5.45
C GLU A 332 -15.32 -19.83 4.84
N ALA A 333 -15.79 -19.99 3.60
CA ALA A 333 -15.76 -21.29 2.91
C ALA A 333 -14.32 -21.81 2.74
N MET A 334 -13.36 -20.94 2.40
CA MET A 334 -11.94 -21.31 2.30
C MET A 334 -11.35 -21.71 3.65
N LEU A 335 -11.73 -21.03 4.73
CA LEU A 335 -11.28 -21.38 6.08
C LEU A 335 -11.88 -22.70 6.57
N GLN A 336 -13.13 -23.01 6.22
CA GLN A 336 -13.71 -24.32 6.49
C GLN A 336 -12.97 -25.43 5.73
N GLU A 337 -12.56 -25.18 4.49
CA GLU A 337 -11.77 -26.16 3.74
C GLU A 337 -10.37 -26.35 4.33
N ALA A 338 -9.70 -25.27 4.77
CA ALA A 338 -8.41 -25.35 5.47
C ALA A 338 -8.50 -26.18 6.76
N ASP A 339 -9.59 -26.01 7.53
CA ASP A 339 -9.87 -26.75 8.77
C ASP A 339 -10.11 -28.25 8.50
N LYS A 340 -10.66 -28.63 7.33
CA LYS A 340 -10.77 -30.04 6.94
C LYS A 340 -9.41 -30.67 6.65
N GLN A 341 -8.46 -29.91 6.10
CA GLN A 341 -7.11 -30.41 5.79
C GLN A 341 -6.29 -30.63 7.06
N VAL A 342 -6.33 -29.66 7.98
CA VAL A 342 -5.63 -29.68 9.27
C VAL A 342 -6.59 -29.22 10.37
N PRO A 343 -7.33 -30.16 11.01
CA PRO A 343 -8.27 -29.81 12.07
C PRO A 343 -7.58 -29.14 13.26
N GLY A 344 -8.14 -28.00 13.70
CA GLY A 344 -7.62 -27.28 14.87
C GLY A 344 -6.34 -26.47 14.60
N PHE A 345 -6.06 -26.16 13.33
CA PHE A 345 -4.92 -25.34 12.95
C PHE A 345 -5.06 -23.91 13.49
N ALA A 346 -4.10 -23.47 14.31
CA ALA A 346 -4.20 -22.21 15.06
C ALA A 346 -4.34 -20.99 14.13
N GLU A 347 -3.65 -21.03 13.00
CA GLU A 347 -3.67 -19.99 11.97
C GLU A 347 -5.05 -19.83 11.33
N THR A 348 -5.83 -20.92 11.22
CA THR A 348 -7.22 -20.86 10.76
C THR A 348 -8.08 -20.10 11.75
N ALA A 349 -7.93 -20.36 13.05
CA ALA A 349 -8.66 -19.63 14.10
C ALA A 349 -8.26 -18.14 14.15
N GLN A 350 -6.96 -17.85 14.00
CA GLN A 350 -6.47 -16.48 13.90
C GLN A 350 -7.05 -15.76 12.67
N ALA A 351 -7.05 -16.41 11.50
CA ALA A 351 -7.61 -15.85 10.28
C ALA A 351 -9.12 -15.60 10.41
N ARG A 352 -9.89 -16.50 11.03
CA ARG A 352 -11.31 -16.27 11.34
C ARG A 352 -11.50 -15.00 12.19
N ALA A 353 -10.69 -14.80 13.23
CA ALA A 353 -10.76 -13.62 14.08
C ALA A 353 -10.41 -12.31 13.32
N GLU A 354 -9.35 -12.34 12.51
CA GLU A 354 -8.95 -11.21 11.64
C GLU A 354 -10.08 -10.81 10.68
N ILE A 355 -10.71 -11.80 10.03
CA ILE A 355 -11.78 -11.58 9.07
C ILE A 355 -13.05 -11.07 9.75
N ALA A 356 -13.37 -11.56 10.95
CA ALA A 356 -14.48 -11.04 11.76
C ALA A 356 -14.27 -9.56 12.15
N ASN A 357 -13.03 -9.19 12.50
CA ASN A 357 -12.68 -7.80 12.78
C ASN A 357 -12.81 -6.91 11.53
N LEU A 358 -12.34 -7.38 10.37
CA LEU A 358 -12.50 -6.67 9.09
C LEU A 358 -13.97 -6.44 8.75
N ARG A 359 -14.82 -7.46 8.92
CA ARG A 359 -16.26 -7.35 8.70
C ARG A 359 -16.89 -6.30 9.61
N THR A 360 -16.50 -6.29 10.88
CA THR A 360 -17.03 -5.34 11.88
C THR A 360 -16.59 -3.92 11.56
N ALA A 361 -15.29 -3.70 11.29
CA ALA A 361 -14.75 -2.39 10.92
C ALA A 361 -15.41 -1.84 9.64
N ARG A 362 -15.61 -2.70 8.63
CA ARG A 362 -16.29 -2.31 7.40
C ARG A 362 -17.76 -1.94 7.66
N GLY A 363 -18.46 -2.73 8.50
CA GLY A 363 -19.82 -2.43 8.93
C GLY A 363 -19.95 -1.10 9.68
N GLN A 364 -19.01 -0.79 10.58
CA GLN A 364 -18.93 0.52 11.24
C GLN A 364 -18.72 1.64 10.23
N ARG A 365 -17.77 1.48 9.31
CA ARG A 365 -17.50 2.48 8.27
C ARG A 365 -18.73 2.79 7.40
N TYR A 366 -19.54 1.78 7.07
CA TYR A 366 -20.80 1.97 6.35
C TYR A 366 -21.84 2.74 7.18
N ARG A 367 -21.99 2.42 8.47
CA ARG A 367 -22.92 3.14 9.36
C ARG A 367 -22.49 4.60 9.55
N ASP A 368 -21.21 4.83 9.80
CA ASP A 368 -20.67 6.18 9.95
C ASP A 368 -20.90 7.00 8.68
N ARG A 369 -20.66 6.39 7.51
CA ARG A 369 -20.96 7.02 6.22
C ARG A 369 -22.44 7.39 6.11
N GLN A 370 -23.37 6.48 6.42
CA GLN A 370 -24.80 6.76 6.40
C GLN A 370 -25.21 7.88 7.38
N GLN A 371 -24.58 7.94 8.56
CA GLN A 371 -24.83 9.01 9.52
C GLN A 371 -24.37 10.37 8.98
N PHE A 372 -23.21 10.44 8.35
CA PHE A 372 -22.76 11.67 7.68
C PHE A 372 -23.71 12.08 6.56
N GLU A 373 -24.11 11.14 5.70
CA GLU A 373 -25.04 11.40 4.60
C GLU A 373 -26.36 11.98 5.12
N ALA A 374 -26.94 11.36 6.15
CA ALA A 374 -28.17 11.83 6.80
C ALA A 374 -27.99 13.22 7.44
N ALA A 375 -26.85 13.49 8.10
CA ALA A 375 -26.56 14.78 8.69
C ALA A 375 -26.42 15.89 7.65
N ILE A 376 -25.77 15.60 6.51
CA ILE A 376 -25.66 16.55 5.39
C ILE A 376 -27.05 16.84 4.81
N ASP A 377 -27.84 15.81 4.56
CA ASP A 377 -29.19 15.96 4.01
C ASP A 377 -30.11 16.76 4.95
N GLN A 378 -30.00 16.53 6.26
CA GLN A 378 -30.71 17.32 7.27
C GLN A 378 -30.25 18.79 7.30
N ALA A 379 -28.94 19.05 7.23
CA ALA A 379 -28.40 20.40 7.21
C ALA A 379 -28.86 21.18 5.96
N LEU A 380 -28.86 20.52 4.78
CA LEU A 380 -29.37 21.09 3.54
C LEU A 380 -30.88 21.35 3.62
N ALA A 381 -31.66 20.41 4.14
CA ALA A 381 -33.11 20.56 4.32
C ALA A 381 -33.47 21.70 5.29
N SER A 382 -32.64 21.90 6.32
CA SER A 382 -32.80 22.97 7.31
C SER A 382 -32.17 24.30 6.89
N ASN A 383 -31.68 24.40 5.65
CA ASN A 383 -30.99 25.58 5.09
C ASN A 383 -29.79 26.06 5.94
N ARG A 384 -29.11 25.14 6.63
CA ARG A 384 -27.88 25.37 7.40
C ARG A 384 -26.66 25.15 6.49
N LEU A 385 -26.49 26.05 5.53
CA LEU A 385 -25.57 25.84 4.41
C LEU A 385 -24.09 25.75 4.82
N PHE A 386 -23.66 26.50 5.83
CA PHE A 386 -22.28 26.44 6.34
C PHE A 386 -22.00 25.14 7.13
N GLU A 387 -23.01 24.62 7.84
CA GLU A 387 -22.92 23.31 8.50
C GLU A 387 -22.82 22.20 7.45
N ALA A 388 -23.66 22.25 6.41
CA ALA A 388 -23.60 21.31 5.29
C ALA A 388 -22.24 21.36 4.56
N GLU A 389 -21.66 22.55 4.36
CA GLU A 389 -20.31 22.72 3.79
C GLU A 389 -19.24 22.04 4.64
N ARG A 390 -19.26 22.27 5.96
CA ARG A 390 -18.33 21.62 6.89
C ARG A 390 -18.47 20.10 6.87
N LEU A 391 -19.70 19.60 6.94
CA LEU A 391 -19.97 18.15 6.92
C LEU A 391 -19.56 17.52 5.59
N LEU A 392 -19.75 18.22 4.46
CA LEU A 392 -19.28 17.76 3.15
C LEU A 392 -17.74 17.74 3.07
N ALA A 393 -17.06 18.75 3.61
CA ALA A 393 -15.60 18.74 3.69
C ALA A 393 -15.11 17.54 4.52
N ASP A 394 -15.68 17.32 5.70
CA ASP A 394 -15.36 16.18 6.58
C ASP A 394 -15.65 14.83 5.88
N TYR A 395 -16.77 14.73 5.17
CA TYR A 395 -17.13 13.54 4.39
C TYR A 395 -16.10 13.26 3.29
N SER A 396 -15.73 14.29 2.52
CA SER A 396 -14.79 14.15 1.41
C SER A 396 -13.40 13.72 1.87
N GLN A 397 -12.96 14.16 3.06
CA GLN A 397 -11.68 13.76 3.64
C GLN A 397 -11.69 12.29 4.07
N ARG A 398 -12.82 11.76 4.54
CA ARG A 398 -12.92 10.39 5.11
C ARG A 398 -13.28 9.32 4.09
N TYR A 399 -14.11 9.68 3.10
CA TYR A 399 -14.71 8.74 2.16
C TYR A 399 -14.43 9.06 0.69
N GLY A 400 -13.78 10.19 0.40
CA GLY A 400 -13.51 10.65 -0.96
C GLY A 400 -14.71 11.37 -1.59
N GLN A 401 -14.60 11.66 -2.89
CA GLN A 401 -15.59 12.42 -3.65
C GLN A 401 -16.39 11.51 -4.58
N ASP A 402 -17.28 10.72 -4.00
CA ASP A 402 -18.18 9.82 -4.72
C ASP A 402 -19.34 10.57 -5.42
N PRO A 403 -20.16 9.88 -6.25
CA PRO A 403 -21.27 10.52 -6.94
C PRO A 403 -22.29 11.20 -6.01
N ASP A 404 -22.55 10.60 -4.85
CA ASP A 404 -23.51 11.13 -3.87
C ASP A 404 -23.01 12.42 -3.22
N TYR A 405 -21.70 12.48 -2.91
CA TYR A 405 -21.03 13.72 -2.50
C TYR A 405 -21.20 14.81 -3.56
N ARG A 406 -20.96 14.50 -4.84
CA ARG A 406 -21.09 15.49 -5.92
C ARG A 406 -22.52 16.01 -6.06
N ALA A 407 -23.51 15.13 -5.94
CA ALA A 407 -24.92 15.52 -5.97
C ALA A 407 -25.26 16.50 -4.83
N ARG A 408 -24.83 16.19 -3.59
CA ARG A 408 -25.03 17.06 -2.42
C ARG A 408 -24.24 18.38 -2.52
N ALA A 409 -23.01 18.34 -3.01
CA ALA A 409 -22.19 19.53 -3.25
C ALA A 409 -22.84 20.45 -4.30
N SER A 410 -23.42 19.87 -5.36
CA SER A 410 -24.13 20.62 -6.41
C SER A 410 -25.38 21.28 -5.83
N ARG A 411 -26.15 20.54 -5.03
CA ARG A 411 -27.32 21.07 -4.32
C ARG A 411 -26.96 22.20 -3.34
N LEU A 412 -25.85 22.06 -2.60
CA LEU A 412 -25.34 23.12 -1.74
C LEU A 412 -24.98 24.38 -2.55
N ALA A 413 -24.30 24.22 -3.69
CA ALA A 413 -23.94 25.34 -4.56
C ALA A 413 -25.17 26.06 -5.11
N GLU A 414 -26.19 25.32 -5.53
CA GLU A 414 -27.49 25.88 -5.96
C GLU A 414 -28.16 26.68 -4.84
N LEU A 415 -28.26 26.10 -3.64
CA LEU A 415 -28.84 26.78 -2.48
C LEU A 415 -28.06 28.04 -2.11
N ARG A 416 -26.72 28.03 -2.17
CA ARG A 416 -25.92 29.24 -1.94
C ARG A 416 -26.10 30.30 -3.02
N GLY A 417 -26.30 29.88 -4.26
CA GLY A 417 -26.56 30.74 -5.40
C GLY A 417 -27.95 31.40 -5.35
N ALA A 418 -28.89 30.84 -4.59
CA ALA A 418 -30.24 31.37 -4.49
C ALA A 418 -30.27 32.75 -3.84
N ALA A 419 -31.00 33.69 -4.46
CA ALA A 419 -31.17 35.06 -3.99
C ALA A 419 -31.49 35.23 -2.49
N PRO A 420 -32.44 34.46 -1.87
CA PRO A 420 -32.71 34.61 -0.45
C PRO A 420 -31.50 34.29 0.45
N ASN A 421 -30.66 33.33 0.06
CA ASN A 421 -29.46 33.00 0.83
C ASN A 421 -28.34 34.04 0.64
N GLN A 422 -28.23 34.62 -0.55
CA GLN A 422 -27.32 35.76 -0.79
C GLN A 422 -27.72 37.00 0.02
N ALA A 423 -29.02 37.28 0.13
CA ALA A 423 -29.54 38.37 0.94
C ALA A 423 -29.18 38.19 2.42
N ARG A 424 -29.40 37.00 2.97
CA ARG A 424 -29.03 36.65 4.36
C ARG A 424 -27.54 36.82 4.65
N VAL A 425 -26.68 36.40 3.72
CA VAL A 425 -25.22 36.60 3.86
C VAL A 425 -24.85 38.09 3.84
N THR A 426 -25.50 38.87 2.98
CA THR A 426 -25.28 40.32 2.88
C THR A 426 -25.73 41.05 4.15
N GLU A 427 -26.89 40.66 4.69
CA GLU A 427 -27.40 41.15 5.98
C GLU A 427 -26.44 40.82 7.12
N ALA A 428 -26.00 39.56 7.22
CA ALA A 428 -25.02 39.15 8.24
C ALA A 428 -23.71 39.96 8.14
N ARG A 429 -23.20 40.20 6.93
CA ARG A 429 -22.01 41.05 6.72
C ARG A 429 -22.22 42.49 7.16
N THR A 430 -23.42 43.03 6.96
CA THR A 430 -23.78 44.37 7.41
C THR A 430 -23.73 44.46 8.94
N HIS A 431 -24.28 43.46 9.63
CA HIS A 431 -24.19 43.38 11.09
C HIS A 431 -22.75 43.18 11.60
N ILE A 432 -21.93 42.35 10.94
CA ILE A 432 -20.51 42.20 11.29
C ILE A 432 -19.76 43.54 11.13
N ALA A 433 -20.03 44.30 10.08
CA ALA A 433 -19.43 45.62 9.89
C ALA A 433 -19.84 46.60 11.00
N ALA A 434 -21.12 46.61 11.39
CA ALA A 434 -21.60 47.41 12.52
C ALA A 434 -20.94 46.99 13.85
N ALA A 435 -20.79 45.68 14.09
CA ALA A 435 -20.07 45.16 15.26
C ALA A 435 -18.61 45.64 15.29
N ARG A 436 -17.92 45.66 14.15
CA ARG A 436 -16.54 46.18 14.06
C ARG A 436 -16.45 47.67 14.35
N GLN A 437 -17.43 48.47 13.93
CA GLN A 437 -17.51 49.89 14.27
C GLN A 437 -17.77 50.11 15.76
N ALA A 438 -18.68 49.34 16.36
CA ALA A 438 -18.94 49.37 17.80
C ALA A 438 -17.69 48.99 18.61
N MET A 439 -16.98 47.93 18.19
CA MET A 439 -15.68 47.56 18.77
C MET A 439 -14.66 48.69 18.68
N ALA A 440 -14.59 49.42 17.56
CA ALA A 440 -13.69 50.56 17.40
C ALA A 440 -14.00 51.72 18.37
N ARG A 441 -15.29 51.90 18.72
CA ARG A 441 -15.75 52.84 19.75
C ARG A 441 -15.62 52.30 21.18
N ASN A 442 -15.10 51.07 21.36
CA ASN A 442 -15.10 50.32 22.62
C ASN A 442 -16.49 50.03 23.20
N ASP A 443 -17.55 50.07 22.37
CA ASP A 443 -18.89 49.62 22.76
C ASP A 443 -19.02 48.11 22.49
N PHE A 444 -18.53 47.31 23.44
CA PHE A 444 -18.52 45.86 23.32
C PHE A 444 -19.92 45.23 23.46
N GLY A 445 -20.85 45.90 24.15
CA GLY A 445 -22.22 45.41 24.30
C GLY A 445 -23.02 45.57 23.01
N GLU A 446 -22.85 46.69 22.30
CA GLU A 446 -23.41 46.89 20.97
C GLU A 446 -22.77 45.94 19.94
N ALA A 447 -21.46 45.72 20.02
CA ALA A 447 -20.77 44.77 19.16
C ALA A 447 -21.33 43.34 19.29
N ASP A 448 -21.54 42.85 20.52
CA ASP A 448 -22.07 41.50 20.75
C ASP A 448 -23.50 41.33 20.22
N ARG A 449 -24.38 42.32 20.46
CA ARG A 449 -25.75 42.34 19.90
C ARG A 449 -25.76 42.25 18.38
N HIS A 450 -24.85 42.97 17.71
CA HIS A 450 -24.73 42.89 16.26
C HIS A 450 -24.23 41.52 15.79
N LEU A 451 -23.35 40.86 16.53
CA LEU A 451 -22.91 39.50 16.19
C LEU A 451 -24.01 38.46 16.40
N ASP A 452 -24.91 38.66 17.37
CA ASP A 452 -26.11 37.82 17.53
C ASP A 452 -27.10 38.00 16.37
N LEU A 453 -27.33 39.23 15.93
CA LEU A 453 -28.16 39.51 14.74
C LEU A 453 -27.54 38.91 13.47
N ALA A 454 -26.21 38.99 13.33
CA ALA A 454 -25.52 38.33 12.22
C ALA A 454 -25.71 36.81 12.24
N ASP A 455 -25.67 36.17 13.41
CA ASP A 455 -25.83 34.72 13.55
C ASP A 455 -27.27 34.27 13.27
N ASN A 456 -28.25 35.06 13.69
CA ASN A 456 -29.65 34.82 13.32
C ASN A 456 -29.87 34.92 11.79
N ALA A 457 -29.25 35.92 11.15
CA ALA A 457 -29.34 36.10 9.70
C ALA A 457 -28.65 34.96 8.94
N ALA A 458 -27.42 34.59 9.31
CA ALA A 458 -26.63 33.55 8.65
C ALA A 458 -25.94 32.62 9.67
N PRO A 459 -26.65 31.59 10.19
CA PRO A 459 -26.13 30.71 11.22
C PRO A 459 -24.86 29.97 10.78
N GLY A 460 -23.83 30.00 11.62
CA GLY A 460 -22.57 29.29 11.37
C GLY A 460 -21.68 29.92 10.28
N PHE A 461 -21.96 31.16 9.88
CA PHE A 461 -21.13 31.88 8.92
C PHE A 461 -19.72 32.14 9.50
N PRO A 462 -18.63 31.71 8.83
CA PRO A 462 -17.28 31.75 9.42
C PRO A 462 -16.80 33.14 9.84
N GLU A 463 -17.24 34.19 9.14
CA GLU A 463 -16.87 35.59 9.43
C GLU A 463 -17.42 36.05 10.80
N ILE A 464 -18.53 35.45 11.28
CA ILE A 464 -19.09 35.72 12.62
C ILE A 464 -18.19 35.14 13.71
N ALA A 465 -17.73 33.91 13.54
CA ALA A 465 -16.82 33.27 14.49
C ALA A 465 -15.50 34.04 14.62
N GLN A 466 -14.96 34.53 13.48
CA GLN A 466 -13.80 35.41 13.47
C GLN A 466 -14.06 36.72 14.22
N ALA A 467 -15.20 37.37 13.97
CA ALA A 467 -15.55 38.63 14.63
C ALA A 467 -15.81 38.46 16.14
N ARG A 468 -16.37 37.33 16.58
CA ARG A 468 -16.49 37.00 18.02
C ARG A 468 -15.12 36.79 18.66
N ALA A 469 -14.18 36.15 17.96
CA ALA A 469 -12.81 36.01 18.44
C ALA A 469 -12.09 37.38 18.54
N ASP A 470 -12.30 38.26 17.57
CA ASP A 470 -11.80 39.65 17.61
C ASP A 470 -12.35 40.43 18.80
N LEU A 471 -13.66 40.32 19.06
CA LEU A 471 -14.33 40.95 20.20
C LEU A 471 -13.72 40.47 21.52
N ALA A 472 -13.57 39.16 21.69
CA ALA A 472 -12.96 38.58 22.89
C ALA A 472 -11.52 39.08 23.09
N ARG A 473 -10.72 39.19 22.02
CA ARG A 473 -9.37 39.75 22.07
C ARG A 473 -9.36 41.21 22.51
N ARG A 474 -10.20 42.06 21.92
CA ARG A 474 -10.29 43.49 22.28
C ARG A 474 -10.74 43.70 23.72
N ILE A 475 -11.72 42.95 24.20
CA ILE A 475 -12.16 43.00 25.61
C ILE A 475 -11.00 42.65 26.54
N ALA A 476 -10.21 41.62 26.20
CA ALA A 476 -9.05 41.23 26.99
C ALA A 476 -7.95 42.31 26.97
N GLU A 477 -7.72 42.97 25.84
CA GLU A 477 -6.73 44.04 25.69
C GLU A 477 -7.08 45.28 26.52
N VAL A 478 -8.33 45.76 26.43
CA VAL A 478 -8.80 46.90 27.23
C VAL A 478 -8.76 46.59 28.72
N ARG A 479 -9.06 45.35 29.13
CA ARG A 479 -8.91 44.92 30.53
C ARG A 479 -7.47 44.92 31.01
N ARG A 480 -6.49 44.66 30.13
CA ARG A 480 -5.06 44.68 30.48
C ARG A 480 -4.48 46.09 30.53
N ASN A 481 -5.00 47.01 29.72
CA ASN A 481 -4.57 48.41 29.65
C ASN A 481 -5.74 49.36 29.96
N PRO A 482 -6.24 49.42 31.22
CA PRO A 482 -7.25 50.41 31.57
C PRO A 482 -6.65 51.82 31.43
N ALA A 483 -7.33 52.70 30.68
CA ALA A 483 -6.89 54.06 30.48
C ALA A 483 -6.71 54.77 31.84
N THR A 484 -5.50 55.23 32.14
CA THR A 484 -5.23 56.18 33.22
C THR A 484 -6.02 57.46 32.93
N GLN A 485 -7.12 57.67 33.66
CA GLN A 485 -7.78 58.97 33.75
C GLN A 485 -6.79 59.95 34.40
N THR A 486 -6.08 60.74 33.59
CA THR A 486 -5.51 62.02 34.04
C THR A 486 -6.65 63.01 34.21
N GLY A 487 -7.34 62.89 35.35
CA GLY A 487 -8.21 63.96 35.84
C GLY A 487 -7.35 65.18 36.15
N ASN A 488 -7.46 66.22 35.33
CA ASN A 488 -7.04 67.58 35.69
C ASN A 488 -7.88 68.06 36.88
N LEU A 489 -7.43 67.77 38.10
CA LEU A 489 -7.80 68.54 39.28
C LEU A 489 -6.82 69.71 39.39
N PRO A 490 -7.29 70.97 39.39
CA PRO A 490 -6.40 72.11 39.62
C PRO A 490 -5.81 72.02 41.04
N PRO A 491 -4.51 72.36 41.21
CA PRO A 491 -3.85 72.29 42.52
C PRO A 491 -4.45 73.32 43.50
N PRO A 492 -4.53 73.00 44.80
CA PRO A 492 -5.03 73.94 45.81
C PRO A 492 -4.08 75.15 45.93
N PRO A 493 -4.61 76.36 46.19
CA PRO A 493 -3.79 77.56 46.34
C PRO A 493 -2.90 77.44 47.58
N GLY A 494 -1.58 77.57 47.37
CA GLY A 494 -0.58 77.56 48.43
C GLY A 494 -0.66 78.79 49.35
N PRO A 495 -0.24 78.68 50.62
CA PRO A 495 -0.37 79.75 51.61
C PRO A 495 0.56 80.92 51.31
N ALA A 496 0.02 82.14 51.42
CA ALA A 496 0.73 83.39 51.21
C ALA A 496 1.86 83.60 52.24
N PRO A 497 3.00 84.22 51.84
CA PRO A 497 4.11 84.48 52.74
C PRO A 497 3.75 85.60 53.73
N ARG A 498 3.95 85.34 55.03
CA ARG A 498 3.90 86.37 56.08
C ARG A 498 5.12 87.28 55.93
N SER A 499 4.88 88.53 55.54
CA SER A 499 5.80 89.64 55.77
C SER A 499 5.80 90.04 57.24
N GLN A 500 6.99 90.38 57.75
CA GLN A 500 7.21 91.04 59.05
C GLN A 500 6.58 92.42 59.09
#